data_AF-A0A7W0NEL7-F1
#
_entry.id   AF-A0A7W0NEL7-F1
#
_cell.length_a   1.000
_cell.length_b   1.000
_cell.length_c   1.000
_cell.angle_alpha   90.00
_cell.angle_beta   90.00
_cell.angle_gamma   90.00
#
_symmetry.space_group_name_H-M   'P 1'
#
loop_
_entity.id
_entity.type
_entity.pdbx_description
1 polymer ?
#
loop_
_entity_poly.entity_id
_entity_poly.type
_entity_poly.pdbx_seq_one_letter_code
_entity_poly.pdbx_strand_id
1 'polypeptide(L)' 'MKSSRVQVGELAPDFVLPGTDGTPKSLAALIGRPVLILFYRGHW' A
#
# COMPACT_ATOMS: atom_id res chain seq x y z
N MET A 1 16.58 -15.56 6.21
CA MET A 1 15.13 -15.42 6.52
C MET A 1 14.72 -14.00 6.12
N LYS A 2 13.78 -13.82 5.18
CA LYS A 2 13.32 -12.47 4.77
C LYS A 2 12.54 -11.87 5.94
N SER A 3 13.00 -10.75 6.49
CA SER A 3 12.26 -10.01 7.51
C SER A 3 10.92 -9.56 6.91
N SER A 4 9.80 -9.78 7.61
CA SER A 4 8.46 -9.36 7.19
C SER A 4 8.19 -7.86 7.40
N ARG A 5 9.22 -7.09 7.76
CA ARG A 5 9.13 -5.64 8.01
C ARG A 5 9.54 -4.86 6.76
N VAL A 6 8.79 -3.80 6.48
CA VAL A 6 9.16 -2.80 5.46
C VAL A 6 10.48 -2.15 5.85
N GLN A 7 11.37 -2.01 4.88
CA GLN A 7 12.71 -1.41 5.06
C GLN A 7 12.86 -0.19 4.15
N VAL A 8 13.56 0.84 4.64
CA VAL A 8 13.84 2.05 3.85
C VAL A 8 14.77 1.70 2.69
N GLY A 9 14.48 2.24 1.50
CA GLY A 9 15.25 2.01 0.27
C GLY A 9 14.81 0.77 -0.51
N GLU A 10 14.09 -0.15 0.12
CA GLU A 10 13.47 -1.29 -0.55
C GLU A 10 12.13 -0.90 -1.17
N LEU A 11 11.75 -1.60 -2.25
CA LEU A 11 10.43 -1.44 -2.84
C LEU A 11 9.36 -1.85 -1.81
N ALA A 12 8.37 -0.98 -1.63
CA ALA A 12 7.23 -1.29 -0.76
C ALA A 12 6.49 -2.54 -1.28
N PRO A 13 6.10 -3.49 -0.41
CA PRO A 13 5.32 -4.65 -0.81
C PRO A 13 4.00 -4.22 -1.46
N ASP A 14 3.70 -4.79 -2.63
CA ASP A 14 2.44 -4.49 -3.31
C ASP A 14 1.25 -5.12 -2.55
N PHE A 15 0.10 -4.46 -2.69
CA PHE A 15 -1.18 -4.96 -2.21
C PHE A 15 -2.29 -4.39 -3.09
N VAL A 16 -3.42 -5.09 -3.09
CA VAL A 16 -4.65 -4.64 -3.74
C VAL A 16 -5.75 -4.51 -2.69
N LEU A 17 -6.39 -3.35 -2.64
CA LEU A 17 -7.51 -3.08 -1.74
C LEU A 17 -8.71 -2.54 -2.53
N PRO A 18 -9.94 -2.76 -2.06
CA PRO A 18 -11.09 -2.06 -2.62
C PRO A 18 -10.97 -0.56 -2.36
N GLY A 19 -11.21 0.25 -3.39
CA GLY A 19 -11.41 1.69 -3.25
C GLY A 19 -12.77 2.01 -2.61
N THR A 20 -12.98 3.28 -2.26
CA THR A 20 -14.26 3.76 -1.73
C THR A 20 -15.41 3.64 -2.73
N ASP A 21 -15.09 3.52 -4.01
CA ASP A 21 -16.01 3.27 -5.13
C ASP A 21 -16.20 1.77 -5.44
N GLY A 22 -15.58 0.88 -4.65
CA GLY A 22 -15.54 -0.56 -4.90
C GLY A 22 -14.55 -0.99 -5.99
N THR A 23 -13.90 -0.05 -6.68
CA THR A 23 -12.91 -0.37 -7.71
C THR A 23 -11.61 -0.83 -7.05
N PRO A 24 -11.03 -1.98 -7.43
CA PRO A 24 -9.72 -2.40 -6.91
C PRO A 24 -8.63 -1.37 -7.20
N LYS A 25 -7.79 -1.08 -6.20
CA LYS A 25 -6.61 -0.22 -6.31
C LYS A 25 -5.38 -1.01 -5.90
N SER A 26 -4.33 -0.99 -6.73
CA SER A 26 -3.01 -1.56 -6.45
C SER A 26 -2.03 -0.47 -6.05
N LEU A 27 -1.13 -0.75 -5.10
CA LEU A 27 -0.03 0.17 -4.77
C LEU A 27 0.94 0.33 -5.94
N ALA A 28 1.25 -0.76 -6.67
CA ALA A 28 2.15 -0.71 -7.83
C ALA A 28 1.68 0.25 -8.94
N ALA A 29 0.36 0.48 -9.06
CA ALA A 29 -0.19 1.44 -10.02
C ALA A 29 0.17 2.91 -9.72
N LEU A 30 0.70 3.20 -8.52
CA LEU A 30 1.08 4.55 -8.08
C LEU A 30 2.59 4.83 -8.18
N ILE A 31 3.38 3.89 -8.71
CA ILE A 31 4.84 4.06 -8.90
C ILE A 31 5.13 5.32 -9.72
N GLY A 32 6.21 6.02 -9.36
CA GLY A 32 6.62 7.29 -9.98
C GLY A 32 6.02 8.53 -9.31
N ARG A 33 5.27 8.36 -8.22
CA ARG A 33 4.69 9.46 -7.42
C ARG A 33 5.04 9.27 -5.94
N PRO A 34 5.21 10.34 -5.14
CA PRO A 34 5.23 10.22 -3.69
C PRO A 34 3.86 9.74 -3.18
N VAL A 35 3.86 8.73 -2.31
CA VAL A 35 2.63 8.11 -1.76
C VAL A 35 2.73 8.02 -0.24
N LEU A 36 1.68 8.41 0.46
CA LEU A 36 1.51 8.22 1.91
C LEU A 36 0.50 7.10 2.16
N ILE A 37 0.89 6.09 2.95
CA ILE A 37 0.02 4.99 3.37
C ILE A 37 -0.31 5.16 4.85
N LEU A 38 -1.59 5.34 5.17
CA LEU A 38 -2.08 5.47 6.53
C LEU A 38 -2.91 4.25 6.91
N PHE A 39 -2.44 3.48 7.90
CA PHE A 39 -3.23 2.42 8.52
C PHE A 39 -3.95 2.98 9.74
N TYR A 40 -5.25 2.75 9.81
CA TYR A 40 -6.08 3.13 10.95
C TYR A 40 -7.04 1.99 11.31
N ARG A 41 -7.56 2.01 12.54
CA ARG A 41 -8.48 1.00 13.06
C ARG A 41 -9.91 1.53 13.01
N GLY A 42 -10.77 0.91 12.20
CA GLY A 42 -12.21 1.17 12.13
C GLY A 42 -12.74 1.37 10.72
N HIS A 43 -13.99 0.96 10.47
CA HIS A 43 -14.78 1.35 9.29
C HIS A 43 -15.48 2.68 9.64
N TRP A 44 -15.16 3.75 8.91
CA TRP A 44 -15.91 5.02 8.98
C TRP A 44 -17.01 5.00 7.93
#